data_AF-A0A1Y3B5D3-F1
#
_entry.id   AF-A0A1Y3B5D3-F1
#
_cell.length_a   1.000
_cell.length_b   1.000
_cell.length_c   1.000
_cell.angle_alpha   90.00
_cell.angle_beta   90.00
_cell.angle_gamma   90.00
#
_symmetry.space_group_name_H-M   'P 1'
#
loop_
_entity.id
_entity.type
_entity.pdbx_description
1 polymer ?
#
loop_
_entity_poly.entity_id
_entity_poly.type
_entity_poly.pdbx_seq_one_letter_code
_entity_poly.pdbx_strand_id
1 'polypeptide(L)' 'TYSGLFCVVINPYKRFPIYTNRVVQLYRGKRRTEVPPHLFAISDGAYTDMLSSFLCKQSSPLILA' A
#
# COMPACT_ATOMS: atom_id res chain seq x y z
N THR A 1 -8.34 -1.84 5.95
CA THR A 1 -7.97 -1.58 7.35
C THR A 1 -6.62 -2.23 7.66
N TYR A 2 -5.79 -1.58 8.47
CA TYR A 2 -4.55 -2.18 8.97
C TYR A 2 -4.85 -3.22 10.06
N SER A 3 -4.22 -4.37 9.97
CA SER A 3 -4.20 -5.42 10.98
C SER A 3 -2.74 -5.71 11.32
N GLY A 4 -2.12 -4.81 12.10
CA GLY A 4 -0.71 -4.86 12.44
C GLY A 4 0.19 -4.72 11.20
N LEU A 5 0.85 -5.82 10.83
CA LEU A 5 1.72 -5.90 9.64
C LEU A 5 0.94 -6.12 8.34
N PHE A 6 -0.32 -6.53 8.44
CA PHE A 6 -1.16 -6.87 7.28
C PHE A 6 -2.15 -5.77 6.97
N CYS A 7 -2.59 -5.71 5.72
CA CYS A 7 -3.72 -4.89 5.32
C CYS A 7 -4.86 -5.79 4.87
N VAL A 8 -6.00 -5.66 5.55
CA VAL A 8 -7.22 -6.35 5.17
C VAL A 8 -8.02 -5.42 4.26
N VAL A 9 -8.33 -5.87 3.06
CA VAL A 9 -9.16 -5.15 2.09
C VAL A 9 -10.37 -6.00 1.77
N ILE A 10 -11.55 -5.40 1.85
CA ILE A 10 -12.81 -6.02 1.44
C ILE A 10 -13.15 -5.47 0.06
N ASN A 11 -13.31 -6.33 -0.94
CA ASN A 11 -13.69 -5.91 -2.28
C ASN A 11 -15.16 -5.43 -2.27
N PRO A 12 -15.45 -4.15 -2.56
CA PRO A 12 -16.82 -3.67 -2.56
C PRO A 12 -17.57 -3.97 -3.87
N TYR A 13 -16.99 -4.77 -4.78
CA TYR A 13 -17.55 -5.23 -6.07
C TYR A 13 -18.13 -4.12 -6.98
N LYS A 14 -17.85 -2.84 -6.65
CA LYS A 14 -18.25 -1.64 -7.38
C LYS A 14 -17.02 -0.76 -7.59
N ARG A 15 -16.96 -0.05 -8.72
CA ARG A 15 -15.86 0.87 -9.03
C ARG A 15 -16.06 2.20 -8.29
N PHE A 16 -15.23 2.44 -7.28
CA PHE A 16 -15.19 3.71 -6.56
C PHE A 16 -14.08 4.63 -7.11
N PRO A 17 -14.26 5.96 -7.05
CA PRO A 17 -13.26 6.93 -7.52
C PRO A 17 -12.01 7.05 -6.62
N ILE A 18 -11.69 6.03 -5.83
CA ILE A 18 -10.56 6.02 -4.88
C ILE A 18 -9.20 5.75 -5.54
N TYR A 19 -9.18 5.23 -6.77
CA TYR A 19 -7.94 4.93 -7.52
C TYR A 19 -7.54 6.06 -8.48
N THR A 20 -7.89 7.31 -8.18
CA THR A 20 -7.54 8.45 -9.03
C THR A 20 -6.09 8.90 -8.82
N ASN A 21 -5.50 9.53 -9.84
CA ASN A 21 -4.11 10.04 -9.80
C ASN A 21 -3.85 11.00 -8.63
N ARG A 22 -4.87 11.78 -8.24
CA ARG A 22 -4.80 12.66 -7.07
C ARG A 22 -4.54 11.89 -5.78
N VAL A 23 -5.16 10.73 -5.63
CA VAL A 23 -4.96 9.85 -4.47
C VAL A 23 -3.57 9.22 -4.54
N VAL A 24 -3.11 8.77 -5.72
CA VAL A 24 -1.74 8.24 -5.89
C VAL A 24 -0.69 9.25 -5.41
N GLN A 25 -0.82 10.52 -5.81
CA GLN A 25 0.09 11.59 -5.37
C GLN A 25 0.05 11.86 -3.87
N LEU A 26 -1.13 11.74 -3.25
CA LEU A 26 -1.30 11.92 -1.81
C LEU A 26 -0.57 10.85 -1.01
N TYR A 27 -0.56 9.61 -1.51
CA TYR A 27 0.02 8.46 -0.83
C TYR A 27 1.53 8.29 -1.05
N ARG A 28 2.09 8.98 -2.05
CA ARG A 28 3.51 8.89 -2.41
C ARG A 28 4.40 9.49 -1.31
N GLY A 29 5.37 8.73 -0.83
CA GLY A 29 6.35 9.15 0.17
C GLY A 29 5.78 9.38 1.57
N LYS A 30 4.55 8.92 1.84
CA LYS A 30 3.89 9.05 3.14
C LYS A 30 4.08 7.83 4.01
N ARG A 31 4.18 8.05 5.32
CA ARG A 31 4.26 6.99 6.32
C ARG A 31 2.88 6.37 6.57
N ARG A 32 2.82 5.07 6.85
CA ARG A 32 1.58 4.29 7.08
C ARG A 32 0.69 4.85 8.21
N THR A 33 1.25 5.64 9.13
CA THR A 33 0.55 6.29 10.24
C THR A 33 -0.14 7.59 9.85
N GLU A 34 0.33 8.25 8.78
CA GLU A 34 -0.16 9.56 8.33
C GLU A 34 -1.30 9.44 7.32
N VAL A 35 -1.42 8.29 6.66
CA VAL A 35 -2.40 8.04 5.62
C VAL A 35 -3.38 6.93 6.03
N PRO A 36 -4.66 7.03 5.65
CA PRO A 36 -5.62 5.98 5.95
C PRO A 36 -5.29 4.69 5.19
N PRO A 37 -5.71 3.52 5.70
CA PRO A 37 -5.36 2.22 5.12
C PRO A 37 -5.85 2.09 3.68
N HIS A 38 -4.90 2.10 2.74
CA HIS A 38 -5.16 2.00 1.31
C HIS A 38 -4.08 1.16 0.63
N LEU A 39 -4.41 0.56 -0.51
CA LEU A 39 -3.51 -0.30 -1.27
C LEU A 39 -2.19 0.42 -1.63
N PHE A 40 -2.30 1.70 -2.04
CA PHE A 40 -1.13 2.52 -2.38
C PHE A 40 -0.13 2.68 -1.23
N ALA A 41 -0.57 2.76 0.02
CA ALA A 41 0.34 2.87 1.17
C ALA A 41 1.21 1.62 1.36
N ILE A 42 0.71 0.45 0.94
CA ILE A 42 1.44 -0.82 1.02
C ILE A 42 2.47 -0.90 -0.10
N SER A 43 2.03 -0.57 -1.32
CA SER A 43 2.88 -0.58 -2.51
C SER A 43 4.07 0.36 -2.36
N ASP A 44 3.85 1.57 -1.86
CA ASP A 44 4.90 2.57 -1.69
C ASP A 44 5.89 2.21 -0.56
N GLY A 45 5.37 1.59 0.51
CA GLY A 45 6.21 1.01 1.56
C GLY A 45 7.10 -0.11 1.03
N ALA A 46 6.53 -1.08 0.30
CA ALA A 46 7.29 -2.18 -0.30
C ALA A 46 8.33 -1.68 -1.31
N TYR A 47 8.02 -0.65 -2.08
CA TYR A 47 8.95 -0.03 -3.03
C TYR A 47 10.12 0.67 -2.31
N THR A 48 9.83 1.42 -1.25
CA THR A 48 10.86 2.08 -0.43
C THR A 48 11.74 1.05 0.28
N ASP A 49 11.13 -0.01 0.80
CA ASP A 49 11.82 -1.11 1.47
C ASP A 49 12.75 -1.84 0.49
N MET A 50 12.30 -2.10 -0.75
CA MET A 50 13.13 -2.66 -1.82
C MET A 50 14.31 -1.75 -2.19
N LEU A 51 14.07 -0.45 -2.37
CA LEU A 51 15.13 0.52 -2.69
C LEU A 51 16.14 0.68 -1.56
N SER A 52 15.69 0.66 -0.30
CA SER A 52 16.58 0.70 0.85
C SER A 52 17.37 -0.60 1.02
N SER A 53 16.86 -1.72 0.50
CA SER A 53 17.38 -3.06 0.67
C SER A 53 17.85 -3.64 -0.67
N PHE A 54 18.94 -3.12 -1.23
CA PHE A 54 19.51 -3.63 -2.50
C PHE A 54 19.95 -5.11 -2.47
N LEU A 55 19.87 -5.81 -1.32
CA LEU A 55 20.26 -7.21 -1.16
C LEU A 55 19.13 -8.06 -0.54
N CYS A 56 18.58 -8.97 -1.34
CA CYS A 56 18.12 -10.30 -0.90
C CYS A 56 16.87 -10.43 0.00
N LYS A 57 15.89 -9.53 -0.06
CA LYS A 57 14.52 -9.85 0.38
C LYS A 57 13.53 -9.46 -0.70
N GLN A 58 12.97 -10.44 -1.42
CA GLN A 58 11.72 -10.25 -2.15
C GLN A 58 10.62 -10.00 -1.11
N SER A 59 10.45 -8.74 -0.69
CA SER A 59 9.26 -8.30 0.02
C SER A 59 8.12 -8.23 -0.99
N SER A 60 7.64 -9.39 -1.43
CA SER A 60 6.45 -9.50 -2.27
C SER A 60 5.24 -9.14 -1.40
N PRO A 61 4.49 -8.07 -1.71
CA PRO A 61 3.23 -7.81 -1.03
C PRO A 61 2.26 -8.93 -1.41
N LEU A 62 2.06 -9.90 -0.50
CA LEU A 62 1.08 -10.96 -0.67
C LEU A 62 -0.32 -10.34 -0.50
N ILE A 63 -0.97 -10.10 -1.63
CA ILE A 63 -2.39 -9.76 -1.65
C ILE A 63 -3.16 -11.08 -1.48
N LEU A 64 -3.54 -11.40 -0.25
CA LEU A 64 -4.55 -12.41 0.01
C LEU A 64 -5.90 -11.82 -0.46
N ALA A 65 -6.37 -12.32 -1.60
CA ALA A 65 -7.67 -11.99 -2.18
C ALA A 65 -8.77 -12.88 -1.59
#